data_AF-A0AAF0H239-F1
#
_entry.id   AF-A0AAF0H239-F1
#
_cell.length_a   1.000
_cell.length_b   1.000
_cell.length_c   1.000
_cell.angle_alpha   90.00
_cell.angle_beta   90.00
_cell.angle_gamma   90.00
#
_symmetry.space_group_name_H-M   'P 1'
#
loop_
_entity.id
_entity.type
_entity.pdbx_description
1 polymer ?
#
loop_
_entity_poly.entity_id
_entity_poly.type
_entity_poly.pdbx_seq_one_letter_code
_entity_poly.pdbx_strand_id
1 'polypeptide(L)'
;MNDVSEIAKLSSLLETRLLQHGLIERPGGAVRTLPADFLEKFDGLIDNSTELEGLLRIGYAARQGETLSAPVASAARFMIQEVCEALFDRNELQAFRRTH
;
A
#
# COMPACT_ATOMS: atom_id res chain seq x y z
N MET A 1 -17.09 2.85 7.24
CA MET A 1 -16.16 2.96 6.10
C MET A 1 -15.87 1.54 5.64
N ASN A 2 -15.91 1.24 4.34
CA ASN A 2 -15.71 -0.12 3.83
C ASN A 2 -14.20 -0.41 3.75
N ASP A 3 -13.71 -1.39 4.52
CA ASP A 3 -12.29 -1.76 4.54
C ASP A 3 -11.74 -2.04 3.14
N VAL A 4 -12.53 -2.72 2.30
CA VAL A 4 -12.15 -3.02 0.90
C VAL A 4 -11.96 -1.74 0.08
N SER A 5 -12.84 -0.76 0.26
CA SER A 5 -12.74 0.53 -0.45
C SER A 5 -11.51 1.31 0.01
N GLU A 6 -11.16 1.28 1.29
CA GLU A 6 -9.95 1.97 1.77
C GLU A 6 -8.67 1.26 1.37
N ILE A 7 -8.64 -0.07 1.40
CA ILE A 7 -7.53 -0.85 0.84
C ILE A 7 -7.30 -0.47 -0.62
N ALA A 8 -8.37 -0.41 -1.42
CA ALA A 8 -8.30 -0.04 -2.84
C ALA A 8 -7.72 1.37 -3.05
N LYS A 9 -8.13 2.35 -2.24
CA LYS A 9 -7.62 3.74 -2.32
C LYS A 9 -6.15 3.82 -1.90
N LEU A 10 -5.82 3.32 -0.71
CA LEU A 10 -4.48 3.42 -0.14
C LEU A 10 -3.46 2.60 -0.94
N SER A 11 -3.83 1.42 -1.44
CA SER A 11 -2.97 0.64 -2.34
C SER A 11 -2.67 1.37 -3.65
N SER A 12 -3.64 2.08 -4.22
CA SER A 12 -3.41 2.87 -5.44
C SER A 12 -2.42 4.01 -5.20
N LEU A 13 -2.54 4.68 -4.04
CA LEU A 13 -1.61 5.73 -3.63
C LEU A 13 -0.20 5.17 -3.44
N LEU A 14 -0.08 4.06 -2.71
CA LEU A 14 1.19 3.38 -2.46
C LEU A 14 1.86 2.94 -3.77
N GLU A 15 1.13 2.27 -4.66
CA GLU A 15 1.64 1.87 -5.98
C GLU A 15 2.10 3.06 -6.81
N THR A 16 1.39 4.19 -6.76
CA THR A 16 1.80 5.41 -7.47
C THR A 16 3.16 5.89 -6.99
N ARG A 17 3.41 5.90 -5.67
CA ARG A 17 4.74 6.22 -5.13
C ARG A 17 5.78 5.20 -5.58
N LEU A 18 5.49 3.91 -5.51
CA LEU A 18 6.43 2.87 -5.94
C LEU A 18 6.76 2.96 -7.44
N LEU A 19 5.80 3.31 -8.28
CA LEU A 19 6.01 3.59 -9.71
C LEU A 19 6.92 4.80 -9.92
N GLN A 20 6.70 5.90 -9.19
CA GLN A 20 7.52 7.11 -9.28
C GLN A 20 8.98 6.85 -8.90
N HIS A 21 9.22 5.92 -7.98
CA HIS A 21 10.56 5.49 -7.57
C HIS A 21 11.11 4.32 -8.41
N GLY A 22 10.37 3.82 -9.39
CA GLY A 22 10.78 2.70 -10.25
C GLY A 22 10.87 1.35 -9.51
N LEU A 23 10.18 1.20 -8.37
CA LEU A 23 10.19 0.00 -7.53
C LEU A 23 9.20 -1.07 -8.02
N ILE A 24 8.20 -0.67 -8.81
CA ILE A 24 7.33 -1.56 -9.56
C ILE A 24 7.22 -1.03 -11.00
N GLU A 25 6.90 -1.91 -11.95
CA GLU A 25 6.72 -1.52 -13.37
C GLU A 25 5.26 -1.26 -13.74
N ARG A 26 4.33 -1.83 -12.97
CA ARG A 26 2.88 -1.70 -13.17
C ARG A 26 2.12 -1.96 -11.86
N PRO A 27 0.86 -1.49 -11.72
CA PRO A 27 0.00 -1.83 -10.59
C PRO A 27 -0.14 -3.35 -10.42
N GLY A 28 -0.13 -3.83 -9.18
CA GLY A 28 -0.13 -5.26 -8.83
C GLY A 28 1.10 -6.03 -9.32
N GLY A 29 2.14 -5.33 -9.78
CA GLY A 29 3.39 -5.93 -10.25
C GLY A 29 4.31 -6.38 -9.12
N ALA A 30 5.35 -7.13 -9.48
CA ALA A 30 6.40 -7.53 -8.55
C ALA A 30 7.19 -6.31 -8.05
N VAL A 31 7.50 -6.34 -6.76
CA VAL A 31 8.29 -5.30 -6.09
C VAL A 31 9.77 -5.63 -6.25
N ARG A 32 10.52 -4.70 -6.82
CA ARG A 32 11.99 -4.77 -6.90
C ARG A 32 12.60 -4.67 -5.49
N THR A 33 13.88 -4.96 -5.37
CA THR A 33 14.59 -4.78 -4.09
C THR A 33 14.36 -3.39 -3.53
N LEU A 34 13.86 -3.34 -2.29
CA LEU A 34 13.60 -2.08 -1.59
C LEU A 34 14.92 -1.41 -1.22
N PRO A 35 15.09 -0.11 -1.54
CA PRO A 35 16.24 0.63 -1.07
C PRO A 35 16.14 0.87 0.45
N ALA A 36 17.29 1.09 1.08
CA ALA A 36 17.41 1.16 2.54
C ALA A 36 16.54 2.27 3.16
N ASP A 37 16.38 3.39 2.47
CA ASP A 37 15.53 4.51 2.90
C ASP A 37 14.05 4.13 3.00
N PHE A 38 13.56 3.21 2.17
CA PHE A 38 12.21 2.67 2.29
C PHE A 38 12.10 1.71 3.48
N LEU A 39 13.06 0.80 3.64
CA LEU A 39 13.08 -0.14 4.76
C LEU A 39 13.17 0.58 6.12
N GLU A 40 14.01 1.62 6.21
CA GLU A 40 14.10 2.47 7.39
C GLU A 40 12.78 3.18 7.70
N LYS A 41 12.09 3.70 6.68
CA LYS A 41 10.77 4.33 6.88
C LYS A 41 9.71 3.35 7.34
N PHE A 42 9.76 2.11 6.85
CA PHE A 42 8.81 1.08 7.26
C PHE A 42 8.97 0.66 8.72
N ASP A 43 10.14 0.87 9.34
CA ASP A 43 10.38 0.62 10.77
C ASP A 43 9.88 -0.78 11.23
N GLY A 44 10.16 -1.81 10.42
CA GLY A 44 9.74 -3.19 10.70
C GLY A 44 8.27 -3.53 10.39
N LEU A 45 7.50 -2.61 9.79
CA LEU A 45 6.16 -2.91 9.24
C LEU A 45 6.24 -3.81 8.00
N ILE A 46 7.32 -3.67 7.23
CA ILE A 46 7.63 -4.43 6.01
C ILE A 46 9.13 -4.73 6.06
N ASP A 47 9.48 -6.00 6.17
CA ASP A 47 10.88 -6.43 6.31
C ASP A 47 11.58 -6.60 4.96
N ASN A 48 10.80 -6.78 3.87
CA ASN A 48 11.34 -7.08 2.55
C ASN A 48 10.35 -6.81 1.41
N SER A 49 10.83 -6.88 0.16
CA SER A 49 10.02 -6.64 -1.03
C SER A 49 8.87 -7.63 -1.21
N THR A 50 9.01 -8.87 -0.73
CA THR A 50 7.98 -9.92 -0.85
C THR A 50 6.76 -9.59 0.02
N GLU A 51 6.96 -9.08 1.23
CA GLU A 51 5.88 -8.63 2.10
C GLU A 51 5.13 -7.44 1.50
N LEU A 52 5.87 -6.45 0.96
CA LEU A 52 5.25 -5.33 0.28
C LEU A 52 4.44 -5.81 -0.93
N GLU A 53 5.00 -6.73 -1.74
CA GLU A 53 4.30 -7.32 -2.88
C GLU A 53 2.98 -7.99 -2.44
N GLY A 54 3.01 -8.77 -1.35
CA GLY A 54 1.81 -9.40 -0.80
C GLY A 54 0.71 -8.38 -0.47
N LEU A 55 1.08 -7.28 0.18
CA LEU A 55 0.17 -6.19 0.51
C LEU A 55 -0.40 -5.51 -0.75
N LEU A 56 0.44 -5.26 -1.75
CA LEU A 56 0.01 -4.70 -3.04
C LEU A 56 -0.94 -5.63 -3.79
N ARG A 57 -0.72 -6.94 -3.74
CA ARG A 57 -1.61 -7.92 -4.39
C ARG A 57 -2.98 -7.97 -3.75
N ILE A 58 -3.07 -7.86 -2.43
CA ILE A 58 -4.36 -7.71 -1.73
C ILE A 58 -5.05 -6.41 -2.16
N GLY A 59 -4.29 -5.31 -2.23
CA GLY A 59 -4.76 -4.02 -2.75
C GLY A 59 -5.33 -4.11 -4.16
N TYR A 60 -4.60 -4.78 -5.05
CA TYR A 60 -5.01 -5.01 -6.43
C TYR A 60 -6.29 -5.85 -6.50
N ALA A 61 -6.36 -6.95 -5.75
CA ALA A 61 -7.55 -7.81 -5.68
C ALA A 61 -8.80 -7.02 -5.20
N ALA A 62 -8.65 -6.19 -4.17
CA ALA A 62 -9.72 -5.32 -3.68
C ALA A 62 -10.26 -4.37 -4.78
N ARG A 63 -9.38 -3.83 -5.64
CA ARG A 63 -9.78 -2.98 -6.77
C ARG A 63 -10.45 -3.74 -7.91
N GLN A 64 -10.10 -5.01 -8.10
CA GLN A 64 -10.77 -5.88 -9.07
C GLN A 64 -12.15 -6.37 -8.58
N GLY A 65 -12.56 -5.98 -7.37
CA GLY A 65 -13.82 -6.41 -6.77
C GLY A 65 -13.78 -7.84 -6.22
N GLU A 66 -12.59 -8.40 -6.00
CA GLU A 66 -12.46 -9.70 -5.38
C GLU A 66 -12.94 -9.67 -3.91
N THR A 67 -13.49 -10.79 -3.46
CA THR A 67 -13.98 -10.90 -2.09
C THR A 67 -12.83 -11.19 -1.15
N LEU A 68 -12.59 -10.28 -0.22
CA LEU A 68 -11.68 -10.48 0.91
C LEU A 68 -12.48 -10.95 2.13
N SER A 69 -11.93 -11.89 2.89
CA SER A 69 -12.50 -12.24 4.18
C SER A 69 -12.39 -11.06 5.15
N ALA A 70 -13.34 -10.91 6.07
CA ALA A 70 -13.35 -9.77 7.00
C ALA A 70 -12.03 -9.62 7.82
N PRO A 71 -11.40 -10.70 8.33
CA PRO A 71 -10.11 -10.58 9.02
C PRO A 71 -8.98 -10.09 8.10
N VAL A 72 -8.95 -10.57 6.86
CA VAL A 72 -7.95 -10.14 5.87
C VAL A 72 -8.15 -8.69 5.48
N ALA A 73 -9.39 -8.26 5.25
CA ALA A 73 -9.70 -6.87 4.93
C ALA A 73 -9.30 -5.94 6.07
N SER A 74 -9.66 -6.26 7.31
CA SER A 74 -9.30 -5.45 8.47
C SER A 74 -7.77 -5.34 8.65
N ALA A 75 -7.05 -6.47 8.58
CA ALA A 75 -5.60 -6.49 8.70
C ALA A 75 -4.90 -5.74 7.56
N ALA A 76 -5.31 -5.97 6.31
CA ALA A 76 -4.74 -5.29 5.15
C ALA A 76 -5.01 -3.79 5.18
N ARG A 77 -6.20 -3.36 5.62
CA ARG A 77 -6.53 -1.93 5.80
C ARG A 77 -5.58 -1.29 6.81
N PHE A 78 -5.35 -1.95 7.95
CA PHE A 78 -4.44 -1.45 8.98
C PHE A 78 -3.01 -1.36 8.43
N MET A 79 -2.49 -2.45 7.88
CA MET A 79 -1.12 -2.50 7.34
C MET A 79 -0.88 -1.45 6.26
N ILE A 80 -1.80 -1.30 5.31
CA ILE A 80 -1.61 -0.35 4.21
C ILE A 80 -1.73 1.09 4.66
N GLN A 81 -2.51 1.36 5.72
CA GLN A 81 -2.57 2.68 6.33
C GLN A 81 -1.24 3.01 6.99
N GLU A 82 -0.69 2.13 7.83
CA GLU A 82 0.60 2.35 8.51
C GLU A 82 1.75 2.51 7.50
N VAL A 83 1.79 1.68 6.45
CA VAL A 83 2.77 1.78 5.36
C VAL A 83 2.66 3.10 4.60
N CYS A 84 1.44 3.60 4.36
CA CYS A 84 1.25 4.93 3.76
C CYS A 84 1.68 6.03 4.73
N GLU A 85 1.35 5.94 6.01
CA GLU A 85 1.73 6.93 7.03
C GLU A 85 3.25 7.00 7.24
N ALA A 86 3.96 5.88 7.05
CA ALA A 86 5.42 5.80 7.05
C ALA A 86 6.08 6.45 5.82
N LEU A 87 5.50 6.29 4.63
CA LEU A 87 6.13 6.72 3.37
C LEU A 87 5.77 8.13 2.91
N PHE A 88 4.62 8.65 3.33
CA PHE A 88 4.10 9.92 2.85
C PHE A 88 4.11 10.96 3.96
N ASP A 89 4.47 12.18 3.61
CA ASP A 89 4.36 13.29 4.56
C ASP A 89 2.89 13.48 4.95
N ARG A 90 2.64 13.91 6.20
CA ARG A 90 1.28 14.18 6.69
C ARG A 90 0.48 15.09 5.76
N ASN A 91 1.14 16.03 5.07
CA ASN A 91 0.51 16.94 4.13
C ASN A 91 0.06 16.23 2.84
N GLU A 92 0.85 15.28 2.32
CA GLU A 92 0.51 14.49 1.13
C GLU A 92 -0.69 13.58 1.40
N LEU A 93 -0.73 12.93 2.57
CA LEU A 93 -1.86 12.08 2.97
C LEU A 93 -3.13 12.88 3.22
N GLN A 94 -3.03 14.05 3.86
CA GLN A 94 -4.19 14.92 4.07
C GLN A 94 -4.74 15.47 2.75
N ALA A 95 -3.87 15.81 1.79
CA ALA A 95 -4.32 16.22 0.46
C ALA A 95 -5.09 15.09 -0.23
N PHE A 96 -4.55 13.87 -0.23
CA PHE A 96 -5.20 12.69 -0.81
C PHE A 96 -6.57 12.40 -0.18
N ARG A 97 -6.65 12.44 1.15
CA ARG A 97 -7.90 12.22 1.92
C ARG A 97 -8.97 13.29 1.70
N ARG A 98 -8.62 14.48 1.18
CA ARG A 98 -9.59 15.57 0.90
C ARG A 98 -10.17 15.52 -0.51
N THR A 99 -9.49 14.85 -1.44
CA THR A 99 -9.89 14.77 -2.86
C THR A 99 -10.65 13.50 -3.23
N HIS A 100 -10.78 12.53 -2.33
CA HIS A 100 -11.39 11.20 -2.54
C HIS A 100 -12.19 10.73 -1.33
#